data_AF-E0S616-F1
#
_entry.id   AF-E0S616-F1
#
_cell.length_a   1.000
_cell.length_b   1.000
_cell.length_c   1.000
_cell.angle_alpha   90.00
_cell.angle_beta   90.00
_cell.angle_gamma   90.00
#
_symmetry.space_group_name_H-M   'P 1'
#
loop_
_entity.id
_entity.type
_entity.pdbx_description
1 polymer ?
#
loop_
_entity_poly.entity_id
_entity_poly.type
_entity_poly.pdbx_seq_one_letter_code
_entity_poly.pdbx_strand_id
1 'polypeptide(L)'
;MNRYETADHDYMHAKDYFNNYKFGYIERTTKTLLLQSLRPEDRQDEDLLSIMNQSKSQLKDVKSIGKEASKSISELSELIYETKNKLLKYEEMLGHEMERERDLAEEYSRLESLDENLKTYDELKALFDKGCEEVEENSKKISALKEEIAISSTSEAEEELKKMKDRRDKLCGKQKRLSLITMESYLEDSYNWYKKSLELIKNVFGISLVTIEQEGNEMYMRLKVFACEIGIFVRDGRMIDFKLYNNNDETLASFFEEAGRLAVSVNDPRILLLLVANRCKVTEV
;
A
#
# COMPACT_ATOMS: atom_id res chain seq x y z
N MET A 1 -89.33 -41.93 -22.87
CA MET A 1 -89.71 -40.75 -22.07
C MET A 1 -89.36 -41.08 -20.63
N ASN A 2 -88.10 -40.83 -20.24
CA ASN A 2 -87.55 -41.26 -18.96
C ASN A 2 -88.01 -40.28 -17.87
N ARG A 3 -88.90 -40.72 -16.98
CA ARG A 3 -89.27 -39.97 -15.79
C ARG A 3 -88.18 -40.19 -14.74
N TYR A 4 -87.57 -39.11 -14.29
CA TYR A 4 -86.53 -39.13 -13.25
C TYR A 4 -87.15 -39.59 -11.92
N GLU A 5 -86.69 -40.74 -11.42
CA GLU A 5 -86.85 -41.16 -10.03
C GLU A 5 -85.78 -40.41 -9.21
N THR A 6 -86.18 -39.31 -8.59
CA THR A 6 -85.34 -38.63 -7.58
C THR A 6 -85.57 -39.27 -6.21
N ALA A 7 -84.59 -39.17 -5.30
CA ALA A 7 -84.73 -39.66 -3.93
C ALA A 7 -85.99 -39.11 -3.22
N ASP A 8 -86.44 -37.91 -3.59
CA ASP A 8 -87.69 -37.31 -3.11
C ASP A 8 -88.93 -38.04 -3.64
N HIS A 9 -88.93 -38.49 -4.89
CA HIS A 9 -90.01 -39.29 -5.47
C HIS A 9 -90.11 -40.66 -4.80
N ASP A 10 -88.98 -41.31 -4.56
CA ASP A 10 -88.93 -42.60 -3.83
C ASP A 10 -89.35 -42.46 -2.37
N TYR A 11 -88.95 -41.36 -1.71
CA TYR A 11 -89.41 -41.05 -0.35
C TYR A 11 -90.93 -40.84 -0.28
N MET A 12 -91.52 -40.15 -1.27
CA MET A 12 -92.98 -39.96 -1.35
C MET A 12 -93.72 -41.30 -1.55
N HIS A 13 -93.26 -42.16 -2.46
CA HIS A 13 -93.87 -43.49 -2.67
C HIS A 13 -93.71 -44.40 -1.45
N ALA A 14 -92.54 -44.39 -0.80
CA ALA A 14 -92.32 -45.14 0.44
C ALA A 14 -93.26 -44.65 1.55
N LYS A 15 -93.41 -43.33 1.70
CA LYS A 15 -94.31 -42.71 2.66
C LYS A 15 -95.78 -43.09 2.41
N ASP A 16 -96.23 -43.05 1.17
CA ASP A 16 -97.60 -43.44 0.80
C ASP A 16 -97.83 -44.94 0.98
N TYR A 17 -96.83 -45.78 0.66
CA TYR A 17 -96.88 -47.21 0.91
C TYR A 17 -96.97 -47.53 2.42
N PHE A 18 -96.16 -46.88 3.25
CA PHE A 18 -96.23 -47.04 4.71
C PHE A 18 -97.55 -46.51 5.29
N ASN A 19 -98.08 -45.41 4.76
CA ASN A 19 -99.40 -44.90 5.16
C ASN A 19 -100.51 -45.89 4.82
N ASN A 20 -100.50 -46.45 3.62
CA ASN A 20 -101.46 -47.47 3.19
C ASN A 20 -101.32 -48.77 3.98
N TYR A 21 -100.09 -49.20 4.27
CA TYR A 21 -99.82 -50.36 5.12
C TYR A 21 -100.31 -50.14 6.55
N LYS A 22 -100.07 -48.95 7.12
CA LYS A 22 -100.58 -48.55 8.44
C LYS A 22 -102.11 -48.53 8.46
N PHE A 23 -102.75 -47.97 7.44
CA PHE A 23 -104.21 -47.99 7.31
C PHE A 23 -104.76 -49.41 7.21
N GLY A 24 -104.16 -50.25 6.35
CA GLY A 24 -104.57 -51.64 6.18
C GLY A 24 -104.32 -52.50 7.42
N TYR A 25 -103.27 -52.21 8.19
CA TYR A 25 -103.01 -52.84 9.48
C TYR A 25 -104.05 -52.41 10.51
N ILE A 26 -104.33 -51.11 10.66
CA ILE A 26 -105.37 -50.61 11.57
C ILE A 26 -106.72 -51.21 11.21
N GLU A 27 -107.09 -51.23 9.93
CA GLU A 27 -108.37 -51.79 9.47
C GLU A 27 -108.46 -53.29 9.78
N ARG A 28 -107.43 -54.08 9.48
CA ARG A 28 -107.39 -55.51 9.81
C ARG A 28 -107.48 -55.74 11.31
N THR A 29 -106.69 -55.03 12.11
CA THR A 29 -106.70 -55.20 13.58
C THR A 29 -108.05 -54.80 14.17
N THR A 30 -108.65 -53.72 13.68
CA THR A 30 -109.98 -53.26 14.16
C THR A 30 -111.08 -54.26 13.78
N LYS A 31 -111.05 -54.79 12.55
CA LYS A 31 -112.00 -55.84 12.13
C LYS A 31 -111.80 -57.14 12.92
N THR A 32 -110.56 -57.54 13.19
CA THR A 32 -110.26 -58.73 14.00
C THR A 32 -110.73 -58.56 15.44
N LEU A 33 -110.48 -57.41 16.07
CA LEU A 33 -110.97 -57.10 17.43
C LEU A 33 -112.51 -57.09 17.48
N LEU A 34 -113.16 -56.50 16.48
CA LEU A 34 -114.63 -56.53 16.37
C LEU A 34 -115.15 -57.97 16.27
N LEU A 35 -114.56 -58.79 15.39
CA LEU A 35 -114.97 -60.18 15.21
C LEU A 35 -114.69 -61.04 16.45
N GLN A 36 -113.61 -60.78 17.19
CA GLN A 36 -113.31 -61.43 18.47
C GLN A 36 -114.35 -61.04 19.53
N SER A 37 -114.73 -59.76 19.61
CA SER A 37 -115.75 -59.27 20.56
C SER A 37 -117.18 -59.78 20.30
N LEU A 38 -117.44 -60.35 19.11
CA LEU A 38 -118.74 -60.90 18.72
C LEU A 38 -118.85 -62.42 18.98
N ARG A 39 -117.78 -63.09 19.42
CA ARG A 39 -117.82 -64.51 19.76
C ARG A 39 -118.51 -64.71 21.12
N PRO A 40 -119.59 -65.51 21.19
CA PRO A 40 -120.35 -65.68 22.42
C PRO A 40 -119.57 -66.42 23.53
N GLU A 41 -118.56 -67.23 23.18
CA GLU A 41 -117.74 -67.96 24.16
C GLU A 41 -116.69 -67.10 24.89
N ASP A 42 -116.36 -65.91 24.37
CA ASP A 42 -115.38 -64.99 24.95
C ASP A 42 -116.03 -63.77 25.63
N ARG A 43 -117.36 -63.77 25.85
CA ARG A 43 -118.03 -62.81 26.74
C ARG A 43 -117.64 -63.09 28.20
N GLN A 44 -116.40 -62.79 28.55
CA GLN A 44 -116.07 -62.48 29.93
C GLN A 44 -116.81 -61.19 30.32
N ASP A 45 -117.25 -61.09 31.56
CA ASP A 45 -118.05 -60.01 32.17
C ASP A 45 -117.33 -58.63 32.22
N GLU A 46 -116.56 -58.29 31.19
CA GLU A 46 -116.05 -56.94 31.00
C GLU A 46 -117.02 -56.16 30.10
N ASP A 47 -117.77 -55.27 30.75
CA ASP A 47 -118.67 -54.33 30.10
C ASP A 47 -117.95 -53.59 28.96
N LEU A 48 -118.47 -53.68 27.74
CA LEU A 48 -117.93 -53.03 26.53
C LEU A 48 -117.69 -51.52 26.76
N LEU A 49 -118.50 -50.91 27.64
CA LEU A 49 -118.35 -49.52 28.06
C LEU A 49 -117.03 -49.27 28.83
N SER A 50 -116.60 -50.23 29.65
CA SER A 50 -115.35 -50.19 30.42
C SER A 50 -114.13 -50.22 29.49
N ILE A 51 -114.08 -51.17 28.55
CA ILE A 51 -112.99 -51.29 27.56
C ILE A 51 -112.89 -50.03 26.70
N MET A 52 -114.04 -49.47 26.29
CA MET A 52 -114.08 -48.23 25.52
C MET A 52 -113.57 -47.03 26.34
N ASN A 53 -113.92 -46.95 27.63
CA ASN A 53 -113.46 -45.89 28.52
C ASN A 53 -111.95 -46.01 28.81
N GLN A 54 -111.44 -47.22 29.03
CA GLN A 54 -110.02 -47.48 29.21
C GLN A 54 -109.21 -47.13 27.96
N SER A 55 -109.68 -47.55 26.78
CA SER A 55 -109.06 -47.18 25.49
C SER A 55 -109.06 -45.66 25.26
N LYS A 56 -110.14 -44.97 25.65
CA LYS A 56 -110.22 -43.51 25.58
C LYS A 56 -109.25 -42.82 26.55
N SER A 57 -109.05 -43.37 27.74
CA SER A 57 -108.04 -42.89 28.70
C SER A 57 -106.63 -43.09 28.16
N GLN A 58 -106.30 -44.30 27.74
CA GLN A 58 -105.00 -44.61 27.14
C GLN A 58 -104.70 -43.74 25.92
N LEU A 59 -105.70 -43.46 25.06
CA LEU A 59 -105.52 -42.56 23.94
C LEU A 59 -105.23 -41.10 24.36
N LYS A 60 -105.78 -40.64 25.49
CA LYS A 60 -105.44 -39.32 26.05
C LYS A 60 -104.00 -39.31 26.58
N ASP A 61 -103.59 -40.37 27.28
CA ASP A 61 -102.23 -40.48 27.84
C ASP A 61 -101.17 -40.62 26.74
N VAL A 62 -101.43 -41.42 25.71
CA VAL A 62 -100.55 -41.51 24.53
C VAL A 62 -100.46 -40.16 23.81
N LYS A 63 -101.55 -39.39 23.74
CA LYS A 63 -101.53 -38.03 23.17
C LYS A 63 -100.77 -37.03 24.02
N SER A 64 -100.84 -37.10 25.35
CA SER A 64 -100.04 -36.22 26.23
C SER A 64 -98.56 -36.55 26.12
N ILE A 65 -98.19 -37.83 26.19
CA ILE A 65 -96.81 -38.30 25.97
C ILE A 65 -96.31 -37.87 24.59
N GLY A 66 -97.13 -38.00 23.54
CA GLY A 66 -96.77 -37.55 22.19
C GLY A 66 -96.54 -36.04 22.10
N LYS A 67 -97.31 -35.22 22.83
CA LYS A 67 -97.10 -33.77 22.90
C LYS A 67 -95.83 -33.41 23.65
N GLU A 68 -95.54 -34.08 24.77
CA GLU A 68 -94.30 -33.87 25.53
C GLU A 68 -93.08 -34.27 24.71
N ALA A 69 -93.10 -35.45 24.09
CA ALA A 69 -92.04 -35.90 23.18
C ALA A 69 -91.84 -34.93 22.02
N SER A 70 -92.91 -34.41 21.40
CA SER A 70 -92.80 -33.40 20.34
C SER A 70 -92.17 -32.10 20.83
N LYS A 71 -92.46 -31.68 22.07
CA LYS A 71 -91.85 -30.49 22.67
C LYS A 71 -90.36 -30.71 22.92
N SER A 72 -89.98 -31.85 23.50
CA SER A 72 -88.57 -32.21 23.73
C SER A 72 -87.79 -32.36 22.42
N ILE A 73 -88.40 -32.93 21.37
CA ILE A 73 -87.78 -33.01 20.04
C ILE A 73 -87.53 -31.60 19.49
N SER A 74 -88.47 -30.67 19.65
CA SER A 74 -88.30 -29.27 19.21
C SER A 74 -87.15 -28.59 19.94
N GLU A 75 -87.13 -28.68 21.27
CA GLU A 75 -86.08 -28.08 22.12
C GLU A 75 -84.69 -28.65 21.80
N LEU A 76 -84.59 -29.97 21.61
CA LEU A 76 -83.34 -30.62 21.19
C LEU A 76 -82.91 -30.18 19.78
N SER A 77 -83.86 -30.02 18.87
CA SER A 77 -83.56 -29.59 17.49
C SER A 77 -83.02 -28.17 17.46
N GLU A 78 -83.60 -27.26 18.25
CA GLU A 78 -83.09 -25.89 18.43
C GLU A 78 -81.68 -25.90 19.03
N LEU A 79 -81.46 -26.68 20.07
CA LEU A 79 -80.16 -26.78 20.74
C LEU A 79 -79.07 -27.35 19.82
N ILE A 80 -79.39 -28.36 19.01
CA ILE A 80 -78.49 -28.91 18.00
C ILE A 80 -78.15 -27.85 16.95
N TYR A 81 -79.16 -27.10 16.47
CA TYR A 81 -78.94 -26.03 15.49
C TYR A 81 -78.03 -24.93 16.02
N GLU A 82 -78.29 -24.44 17.24
CA GLU A 82 -77.43 -23.44 17.89
C GLU A 82 -76.00 -23.94 18.10
N THR A 83 -75.85 -25.18 18.55
CA THR A 83 -74.54 -25.79 18.79
C THR A 83 -73.77 -25.94 17.48
N LYS A 84 -74.44 -26.37 16.40
CA LYS A 84 -73.83 -26.47 15.07
C LYS A 84 -73.37 -25.11 14.56
N ASN A 85 -74.17 -24.06 14.75
CA ASN A 85 -73.78 -22.70 14.36
C ASN A 85 -72.59 -22.18 15.18
N LYS A 86 -72.53 -22.47 16.48
CA LYS A 86 -71.35 -22.13 17.31
C LYS A 86 -70.11 -22.88 16.86
N LEU A 87 -70.24 -24.16 16.53
CA LEU A 87 -69.14 -24.99 16.05
C LEU A 87 -68.57 -24.42 14.74
N LEU A 88 -69.42 -24.06 13.78
CA LEU A 88 -68.97 -23.43 12.52
C LEU A 88 -68.19 -22.13 12.77
N LYS A 89 -68.66 -21.29 13.70
CA LYS A 89 -67.93 -20.05 14.07
C LYS A 89 -66.57 -20.35 14.70
N TYR A 90 -66.47 -21.37 15.54
CA TYR A 90 -65.19 -21.76 16.13
C TYR A 90 -64.24 -22.37 15.10
N GLU A 91 -64.74 -23.13 14.13
CA GLU A 91 -63.92 -23.62 13.01
C GLU A 91 -63.37 -22.47 12.16
N GLU A 92 -64.19 -21.46 11.86
CA GLU A 92 -63.76 -20.26 11.14
C GLU A 92 -62.69 -19.48 11.92
N MET A 93 -62.92 -19.25 13.23
CA MET A 93 -61.93 -18.61 14.10
C MET A 93 -60.63 -19.40 14.18
N LEU A 94 -60.71 -20.73 14.27
CA LEU A 94 -59.53 -21.59 14.29
C LEU A 94 -58.73 -21.47 12.99
N GLY A 95 -59.42 -21.41 11.84
CA GLY A 95 -58.78 -21.17 10.55
C GLY A 95 -57.98 -19.87 10.53
N HIS A 96 -58.57 -18.77 11.01
CA HIS A 96 -57.88 -17.48 11.09
C HIS A 96 -56.67 -17.49 12.04
N GLU A 97 -56.78 -18.12 13.20
CA GLU A 97 -55.65 -18.21 14.14
C GLU A 97 -54.54 -19.10 13.60
N MET A 98 -54.85 -20.17 12.85
CA MET A 98 -53.84 -21.00 12.19
C MET A 98 -53.10 -20.26 11.07
N GLU A 99 -53.80 -19.40 10.30
CA GLU A 99 -53.14 -18.53 9.32
C GLU A 99 -52.22 -17.52 10.01
N ARG A 100 -52.70 -16.90 11.08
CA ARG A 100 -51.91 -15.95 11.88
C ARG A 100 -50.67 -16.60 12.50
N GLU A 101 -50.80 -17.82 13.01
CA GLU A 101 -49.68 -18.59 13.56
C GLU A 101 -48.62 -18.86 12.47
N ARG A 102 -49.06 -19.19 11.25
CA ARG A 102 -48.15 -19.41 10.11
C ARG A 102 -47.39 -18.12 9.74
N ASP A 103 -48.11 -17.00 9.62
CA ASP A 103 -47.50 -15.71 9.29
C ASP A 103 -46.48 -15.28 10.35
N LEU A 104 -46.80 -15.47 11.63
CA LEU A 104 -45.89 -15.17 12.73
C LEU A 104 -44.67 -16.11 12.74
N ALA A 105 -44.83 -17.38 12.40
CA ALA A 105 -43.71 -18.31 12.30
C ALA A 105 -42.74 -17.93 11.16
N GLU A 106 -43.27 -17.48 10.02
CA GLU A 106 -42.46 -16.96 8.92
C GLU A 106 -41.73 -15.67 9.30
N GLU A 107 -42.41 -14.74 9.97
CA GLU A 107 -41.80 -13.50 10.46
C GLU A 107 -40.69 -13.78 11.49
N TYR A 108 -40.94 -14.71 12.41
CA TYR A 108 -39.96 -15.12 13.42
C TYR A 108 -38.70 -15.72 12.78
N SER A 109 -38.86 -16.66 11.84
CA SER A 109 -37.75 -17.26 11.10
C SER A 109 -36.93 -16.20 10.33
N ARG A 110 -37.60 -15.22 9.72
CA ARG A 110 -36.93 -14.11 9.07
C ARG A 110 -36.14 -13.26 10.06
N LEU A 111 -36.69 -12.96 11.22
CA LEU A 111 -35.99 -12.20 12.27
C LEU A 111 -34.78 -12.95 12.82
N GLU A 112 -34.87 -14.27 13.03
CA GLU A 112 -33.72 -15.10 13.43
C GLU A 112 -32.59 -15.01 12.39
N SER A 113 -32.90 -15.11 11.09
CA SER A 113 -31.90 -14.98 10.04
C SER A 113 -31.23 -13.59 10.01
N LEU A 114 -31.98 -12.53 10.34
CA LEU A 114 -31.45 -11.17 10.43
C LEU A 114 -30.54 -11.00 11.65
N ASP A 115 -30.87 -11.62 12.78
CA ASP A 115 -30.03 -11.63 13.98
C ASP A 115 -28.69 -12.35 13.73
N GLU A 116 -28.71 -13.50 13.05
CA GLU A 116 -27.49 -14.20 12.63
C GLU A 116 -26.63 -13.35 11.69
N ASN A 117 -27.26 -12.66 10.73
CA ASN A 117 -26.55 -11.75 9.83
C ASN A 117 -25.96 -10.55 10.57
N LEU A 118 -26.62 -10.04 11.62
CA LEU A 118 -26.07 -8.96 12.45
C LEU A 118 -24.87 -9.43 13.26
N LYS A 119 -24.92 -10.62 13.85
CA LYS A 119 -23.78 -11.21 14.57
C LYS A 119 -22.56 -11.36 13.66
N THR A 120 -22.75 -11.91 12.46
CA THR A 120 -21.65 -12.04 11.49
C THR A 120 -21.12 -10.68 11.02
N TYR A 121 -21.98 -9.68 10.87
CA TYR A 121 -21.56 -8.31 10.58
C TYR A 121 -20.70 -7.71 11.70
N ASP A 122 -21.11 -7.87 12.96
CA ASP A 122 -20.36 -7.38 14.12
C ASP A 122 -18.99 -8.06 14.25
N GLU A 123 -18.91 -9.37 14.00
CA GLU A 123 -17.65 -10.11 13.93
C GLU A 123 -16.73 -9.58 12.82
N LEU A 124 -17.27 -9.36 11.61
CA LEU A 124 -16.52 -8.78 10.50
C LEU A 124 -16.02 -7.37 10.81
N LYS A 125 -16.84 -6.56 11.47
CA LYS A 125 -16.49 -5.20 11.87
C LYS A 125 -15.35 -5.22 12.89
N ALA A 126 -15.41 -6.11 13.89
CA ALA A 126 -14.32 -6.25 14.86
C ALA A 126 -13.00 -6.68 14.19
N LEU A 127 -13.05 -7.59 13.21
CA LEU A 127 -11.88 -7.99 12.44
C LEU A 127 -11.34 -6.83 11.59
N PHE A 128 -12.23 -6.04 10.98
CA PHE A 128 -11.85 -4.87 10.19
C PHE A 128 -11.18 -3.80 11.05
N ASP A 129 -11.78 -3.45 12.20
CA ASP A 129 -11.23 -2.45 13.12
C ASP A 129 -9.84 -2.86 13.63
N LYS A 130 -9.66 -4.14 13.98
CA LYS A 130 -8.34 -4.68 14.33
C LYS A 130 -7.34 -4.57 13.17
N GLY A 131 -7.77 -4.88 11.95
CA GLY A 131 -6.93 -4.72 10.75
C GLY A 131 -6.51 -3.26 10.52
N CYS A 132 -7.40 -2.31 10.79
CA CYS A 132 -7.10 -0.88 10.71
C CYS A 132 -6.04 -0.46 11.76
N GLU A 133 -6.16 -0.93 13.00
CA GLU A 133 -5.16 -0.67 14.05
C GLU A 133 -3.78 -1.21 13.67
N GLU A 134 -3.71 -2.44 13.14
CA GLU A 134 -2.45 -3.06 12.68
C GLU A 134 -1.82 -2.27 11.51
N VAL A 135 -2.63 -1.79 10.57
CA VAL A 135 -2.16 -0.95 9.46
C VAL A 135 -1.62 0.38 9.96
N GLU A 136 -2.30 1.02 10.91
CA GLU A 136 -1.85 2.28 11.49
C GLU A 136 -0.52 2.10 12.26
N GLU A 137 -0.39 1.04 13.04
CA GLU A 137 0.85 0.71 13.76
C GLU A 137 2.01 0.47 12.78
N ASN A 138 1.77 -0.30 11.72
CA ASN A 138 2.77 -0.56 10.69
C ASN A 138 3.16 0.70 9.92
N SER A 139 2.20 1.58 9.63
CA SER A 139 2.47 2.89 9.01
C SER A 139 3.40 3.74 9.89
N LYS A 140 3.14 3.79 11.20
CA LYS A 140 4.01 4.50 12.17
C LYS A 140 5.43 3.90 12.18
N LYS A 141 5.56 2.57 12.23
CA LYS A 141 6.87 1.88 12.15
C LYS A 141 7.62 2.20 10.85
N ILE A 142 6.94 2.19 9.71
CA ILE A 142 7.54 2.54 8.41
C ILE A 142 8.03 4.00 8.42
N SER A 143 7.26 4.93 9.01
CA SER A 143 7.69 6.32 9.11
C SER A 143 8.96 6.48 9.96
N ALA A 144 9.02 5.81 11.11
CA ALA A 144 10.18 5.83 12.00
C ALA A 144 11.43 5.25 11.31
N LEU A 145 11.29 4.11 10.63
CA LEU A 145 12.39 3.51 9.87
C LEU A 145 12.88 4.40 8.73
N LYS A 146 11.98 5.13 8.06
CA LYS A 146 12.36 6.11 7.03
C LYS A 146 13.18 7.26 7.62
N GLU A 147 12.80 7.76 8.78
CA GLU A 147 13.56 8.79 9.50
C GLU A 147 14.94 8.27 9.92
N GLU A 148 15.03 7.07 10.48
CA GLU A 148 16.31 6.43 10.84
C GLU A 148 17.23 6.24 9.63
N ILE A 149 16.70 5.79 8.49
CA ILE A 149 17.47 5.66 7.24
C ILE A 149 17.98 7.03 6.76
N ALA A 150 17.16 8.07 6.84
CA ALA A 150 17.56 9.43 6.47
C ALA A 150 18.70 9.94 7.38
N ILE A 151 18.63 9.68 8.68
CA ILE A 151 19.68 10.05 9.64
C ILE A 151 20.97 9.25 9.40
N SER A 152 20.86 7.93 9.18
CA SER A 152 22.04 7.08 8.94
C SER A 152 22.75 7.46 7.63
N SER A 153 21.99 7.66 6.55
CA SER A 153 22.56 8.03 5.25
C SER A 153 23.24 9.41 5.26
N THR A 154 22.68 10.38 5.99
CA THR A 154 23.32 11.69 6.17
C THR A 154 24.60 11.58 6.99
N SER A 155 24.60 10.80 8.08
CA SER A 155 25.79 10.54 8.89
C SER A 155 26.91 9.85 8.10
N GLU A 156 26.59 8.83 7.30
CA GLU A 156 27.56 8.14 6.45
C GLU A 156 28.18 9.09 5.41
N ALA A 157 27.35 9.90 4.75
CA ALA A 157 27.81 10.90 3.78
C ALA A 157 28.71 11.96 4.43
N GLU A 158 28.39 12.40 5.65
CA GLU A 158 29.22 13.34 6.41
C GLU A 158 30.58 12.74 6.78
N GLU A 159 30.61 11.48 7.21
CA GLU A 159 31.86 10.77 7.48
C GLU A 159 32.72 10.59 6.23
N GLU A 160 32.12 10.22 5.10
CA GLU A 160 32.83 10.10 3.82
C GLU A 160 33.39 11.45 3.37
N LEU A 161 32.60 12.52 3.48
CA LEU A 161 33.04 13.88 3.17
C LEU A 161 34.24 14.28 4.03
N LYS A 162 34.24 13.95 5.32
CA LYS A 162 35.35 14.20 6.24
C LYS A 162 36.60 13.43 5.81
N LYS A 163 36.48 12.12 5.53
CA LYS A 163 37.58 11.27 5.04
C LYS A 163 38.18 11.81 3.73
N MET A 164 37.33 12.27 2.81
CA MET A 164 37.76 12.86 1.54
C MET A 164 38.49 14.19 1.72
N LYS A 165 38.00 15.07 2.60
CA LYS A 165 38.68 16.34 2.96
C LYS A 165 40.06 16.08 3.55
N ASP A 166 40.17 15.17 4.51
CA ASP A 166 41.45 14.80 5.12
C ASP A 166 42.44 14.22 4.09
N ARG A 167 41.94 13.40 3.16
CA ARG A 167 42.76 12.84 2.08
C ARG A 167 43.24 13.91 1.11
N ARG A 168 42.38 14.86 0.72
CA ARG A 168 42.73 16.01 -0.10
C ARG A 168 43.84 16.83 0.57
N ASP A 169 43.72 17.13 1.85
CA ASP A 169 44.68 17.96 2.57
C ASP A 169 46.05 17.27 2.68
N LYS A 170 46.07 15.95 2.93
CA LYS A 170 47.29 15.13 2.87
C LYS A 170 47.94 15.15 1.49
N LEU A 171 47.16 14.99 0.42
CA LEU A 171 47.68 15.01 -0.95
C LEU A 171 48.22 16.39 -1.34
N CYS A 172 47.53 17.47 -0.97
CA CYS A 172 48.01 18.84 -1.18
C CYS A 172 49.34 19.09 -0.47
N GLY A 173 49.48 18.62 0.78
CA GLY A 173 50.74 18.69 1.53
C GLY A 173 51.88 17.93 0.83
N LYS A 174 51.61 16.72 0.32
CA LYS A 174 52.58 15.94 -0.46
C LYS A 174 52.97 16.63 -1.76
N GLN A 175 52.01 17.20 -2.49
CA GLN A 175 52.27 17.91 -3.74
C GLN A 175 53.18 19.13 -3.51
N LYS A 176 52.90 19.94 -2.48
CA LYS A 176 53.75 21.08 -2.11
C LYS A 176 55.19 20.64 -1.82
N ARG A 177 55.36 19.56 -1.06
CA ARG A 177 56.69 19.01 -0.74
C ARG A 177 57.41 18.48 -1.99
N LEU A 178 56.72 17.74 -2.86
CA LEU A 178 57.29 17.24 -4.11
C LEU A 178 57.70 18.38 -5.05
N SER A 179 56.89 19.43 -5.14
CA SER A 179 57.19 20.62 -5.95
C SER A 179 58.43 21.37 -5.45
N LEU A 180 58.65 21.41 -4.14
CA LEU A 180 59.87 22.01 -3.57
C LEU A 180 61.09 21.15 -3.91
N ILE A 181 61.00 19.83 -3.70
CA ILE A 181 62.10 18.90 -4.01
C ILE A 181 62.49 18.98 -5.49
N THR A 182 61.52 19.03 -6.40
CA THR A 182 61.83 19.17 -7.83
C THR A 182 62.47 20.52 -8.15
N MET A 183 61.99 21.63 -7.57
CA MET A 183 62.63 22.94 -7.76
C MET A 183 64.07 22.97 -7.23
N GLU A 184 64.32 22.42 -6.05
CA GLU A 184 65.67 22.32 -5.46
C GLU A 184 66.60 21.49 -6.36
N SER A 185 66.12 20.35 -6.86
CA SER A 185 66.87 19.52 -7.82
C SER A 185 67.18 20.28 -9.12
N TYR A 186 66.22 21.03 -9.68
CA TYR A 186 66.45 21.83 -10.88
C TYR A 186 67.48 22.94 -10.66
N LEU A 187 67.49 23.57 -9.49
CA LEU A 187 68.50 24.57 -9.12
C LEU A 187 69.88 23.94 -8.99
N GLU A 188 69.98 22.77 -8.37
CA GLU A 188 71.24 22.02 -8.24
C GLU A 188 71.78 21.59 -9.61
N ASP A 189 70.92 21.03 -10.48
CA ASP A 189 71.29 20.65 -11.83
C ASP A 189 71.74 21.85 -12.67
N SER A 190 71.03 22.97 -12.56
CA SER A 190 71.41 24.22 -13.22
C SER A 190 72.78 24.70 -12.76
N TYR A 191 73.01 24.74 -11.44
CA TYR A 191 74.31 25.12 -10.88
C TYR A 191 75.44 24.19 -11.35
N ASN A 192 75.21 22.87 -11.33
CA ASN A 192 76.18 21.88 -11.80
C ASN A 192 76.48 22.04 -13.29
N TRP A 193 75.47 22.36 -14.10
CA TRP A 193 75.64 22.64 -15.52
C TRP A 193 76.46 23.92 -15.76
N TYR A 194 76.17 25.00 -15.02
CA TYR A 194 76.93 26.24 -15.08
C TYR A 194 78.40 26.01 -14.69
N LYS A 195 78.64 25.29 -13.60
CA LYS A 195 79.99 24.96 -13.14
C LYS A 195 80.79 24.17 -14.18
N LYS A 196 80.21 23.10 -14.73
CA LYS A 196 80.85 22.30 -15.80
C LYS A 196 81.10 23.11 -17.06
N SER A 197 80.19 24.01 -17.42
CA SER A 197 80.35 24.91 -18.56
C SER A 197 81.51 25.89 -18.37
N LEU A 198 81.65 26.48 -17.17
CA LEU A 198 82.78 27.34 -16.82
C LEU A 198 84.12 26.58 -16.84
N GLU A 199 84.15 25.35 -16.32
CA GLU A 199 85.33 24.48 -16.39
C GLU A 199 85.71 24.17 -17.85
N LEU A 200 84.74 23.89 -18.71
CA LEU A 200 84.96 23.66 -20.13
C LEU A 200 85.53 24.91 -20.83
N ILE A 201 84.98 26.09 -20.55
CA ILE A 201 85.49 27.36 -21.10
C ILE A 201 86.93 27.60 -20.66
N LYS A 202 87.24 27.35 -19.38
CA LYS A 202 88.60 27.45 -18.85
C LYS A 202 89.55 26.49 -19.56
N ASN A 203 89.15 25.24 -19.76
CA ASN A 203 89.99 24.21 -20.37
C ASN A 203 90.23 24.47 -21.87
N VAL A 204 89.23 24.96 -22.61
CA VAL A 204 89.32 25.18 -24.06
C VAL A 204 90.03 26.50 -24.39
N PHE A 205 89.69 27.57 -23.68
CA PHE A 205 90.14 28.92 -24.02
C PHE A 205 91.20 29.50 -23.07
N GLY A 206 91.50 28.83 -21.95
CA GLY A 206 92.41 29.37 -20.93
C GLY A 206 91.84 30.59 -20.18
N ILE A 207 90.54 30.82 -20.29
CA ILE A 207 89.84 31.97 -19.71
C ILE A 207 89.23 31.54 -18.38
N SER A 208 89.63 32.19 -17.30
CA SER A 208 89.06 31.99 -15.97
C SER A 208 88.20 33.18 -15.57
N LEU A 209 86.95 32.91 -15.19
CA LEU A 209 86.08 33.92 -14.60
C LEU A 209 86.58 34.22 -13.18
N VAL A 210 86.88 35.49 -12.88
CA VAL A 210 87.41 35.92 -11.57
C VAL A 210 86.26 36.41 -10.69
N THR A 211 85.49 37.37 -11.19
CA THR A 211 84.31 37.90 -10.49
C THR A 211 83.21 38.27 -11.47
N ILE A 212 81.97 38.09 -11.03
CA ILE A 212 80.79 38.69 -11.63
C ILE A 212 80.10 39.46 -10.52
N GLU A 213 79.90 40.74 -10.73
CA GLU A 213 79.11 41.60 -9.87
C GLU A 213 77.91 42.07 -10.69
N GLN A 214 76.70 41.83 -10.19
CA GLN A 214 75.47 42.24 -10.85
C GLN A 214 74.63 43.07 -9.89
N GLU A 215 74.26 44.28 -10.31
CA GLU A 215 73.38 45.18 -9.58
C GLU A 215 72.31 45.71 -10.56
N GLY A 216 71.08 45.20 -10.40
CA GLY A 216 69.98 45.50 -11.32
C GLY A 216 70.29 45.07 -12.76
N ASN A 217 70.27 46.04 -13.69
CA ASN A 217 70.55 45.82 -15.12
C ASN A 217 72.04 46.02 -15.47
N GLU A 218 72.91 46.27 -14.49
CA GLU A 218 74.35 46.42 -14.67
C GLU A 218 75.07 45.17 -14.23
N MET A 219 76.00 44.72 -15.07
CA MET A 219 76.82 43.54 -14.83
C MET A 219 78.28 43.89 -15.13
N TYR A 220 79.14 43.71 -14.14
CA TYR A 220 80.58 43.79 -14.29
C TYR A 220 81.16 42.38 -14.25
N MET A 221 81.92 42.04 -15.29
CA MET A 221 82.60 40.74 -15.40
C MET A 221 84.11 40.96 -15.43
N ARG A 222 84.84 40.31 -14.54
CA ARG A 222 86.30 40.22 -14.58
C ARG A 222 86.72 38.84 -15.06
N LEU A 223 87.45 38.82 -16.16
CA LEU A 223 87.93 37.63 -16.85
C LEU A 223 89.44 37.63 -16.84
N LYS A 224 90.06 36.54 -16.41
CA LYS A 224 91.51 36.36 -16.45
C LYS A 224 91.89 35.45 -17.59
N VAL A 225 92.79 35.94 -18.44
CA VAL A 225 93.33 35.23 -19.61
C VAL A 225 94.85 35.20 -19.43
N PHE A 226 95.39 34.04 -19.05
CA PHE A 226 96.80 33.87 -18.62
C PHE A 226 97.21 34.89 -17.53
N ALA A 227 98.20 35.75 -17.80
CA ALA A 227 98.68 36.79 -16.89
C ALA A 227 97.86 38.09 -16.91
N CYS A 228 97.00 38.28 -17.92
CA CYS A 228 96.21 39.50 -18.09
C CYS A 228 94.79 39.35 -17.52
N GLU A 229 94.23 40.45 -17.04
CA GLU A 229 92.86 40.51 -16.55
C GLU A 229 92.05 41.53 -17.36
N ILE A 230 90.84 41.16 -17.75
CA ILE A 230 89.93 41.95 -18.58
C ILE A 230 88.65 42.19 -17.79
N GLY A 231 88.33 43.46 -17.52
CA GLY A 231 87.03 43.89 -17.04
C GLY A 231 86.11 44.23 -18.19
N ILE A 232 84.88 43.73 -18.16
CA ILE A 232 83.82 44.03 -19.13
C ILE A 232 82.62 44.57 -18.35
N PHE A 233 82.12 45.72 -18.77
CA PHE A 233 80.93 46.34 -18.19
C PHE A 233 79.78 46.21 -19.17
N VAL A 234 78.68 45.61 -18.73
CA VAL A 234 77.46 45.38 -19.49
C VAL A 234 76.30 46.08 -18.78
N ARG A 235 75.49 46.83 -19.52
CA ARG A 235 74.22 47.39 -19.04
C ARG A 235 73.14 47.11 -20.06
N ASP A 236 71.97 46.67 -19.60
CA ASP A 236 70.83 46.34 -20.48
C ASP A 236 71.20 45.36 -21.61
N GLY A 237 72.09 44.41 -21.32
CA GLY A 237 72.55 43.40 -22.28
C GLY A 237 73.51 43.92 -23.36
N ARG A 238 73.98 45.17 -23.25
CA ARG A 238 75.00 45.76 -24.14
C ARG A 238 76.28 46.07 -23.39
N MET A 239 77.40 45.76 -24.02
CA MET A 239 78.73 46.14 -23.56
C MET A 239 78.87 47.66 -23.65
N ILE A 240 79.16 48.31 -22.52
CA ILE A 240 79.36 49.76 -22.45
C ILE A 240 80.84 50.10 -22.39
N ASP A 241 81.60 49.35 -21.59
CA ASP A 241 82.98 49.69 -21.28
C ASP A 241 83.84 48.43 -21.09
N PHE A 242 85.15 48.60 -21.21
CA PHE A 242 86.14 47.56 -21.04
C PHE A 242 87.41 48.11 -20.41
N LYS A 243 88.09 47.29 -19.61
CA LYS A 243 89.35 47.65 -18.98
C LYS A 243 90.32 46.48 -19.03
N LEU A 244 91.57 46.76 -19.39
CA LEU A 244 92.67 45.81 -19.28
C LEU A 244 93.45 46.09 -18.00
N TYR A 245 93.72 45.05 -17.25
CA TYR A 245 94.47 45.06 -16.00
C TYR A 245 95.67 44.11 -16.11
N ASN A 246 96.75 44.39 -15.37
CA ASN A 246 97.96 43.57 -15.30
C ASN A 246 98.61 43.28 -16.67
N ASN A 247 98.69 44.30 -17.55
CA ASN A 247 99.39 44.21 -18.83
C ASN A 247 100.79 44.83 -18.73
N ASN A 248 101.81 44.10 -19.18
CA ASN A 248 103.21 44.55 -19.23
C ASN A 248 103.65 44.97 -20.66
N ASP A 249 102.79 44.83 -21.67
CA ASP A 249 103.06 45.14 -23.07
C ASP A 249 102.30 46.40 -23.52
N GLU A 250 103.03 47.51 -23.69
CA GLU A 250 102.46 48.79 -24.15
C GLU A 250 101.81 48.70 -25.54
N THR A 251 102.29 47.79 -26.41
CA THR A 251 101.69 47.58 -27.72
C THR A 251 100.35 46.87 -27.61
N LEU A 252 100.21 45.91 -26.70
CA LEU A 252 98.93 45.25 -26.44
C LEU A 252 97.90 46.23 -25.89
N ALA A 253 98.31 47.21 -25.07
CA ALA A 253 97.40 48.20 -24.48
C ALA A 253 96.73 49.09 -25.55
N SER A 254 97.51 49.61 -26.51
CA SER A 254 96.98 50.46 -27.59
C SER A 254 96.07 49.68 -28.54
N PHE A 255 96.47 48.46 -28.94
CA PHE A 255 95.63 47.57 -29.75
C PHE A 255 94.34 47.14 -29.02
N PHE A 256 94.39 46.97 -27.70
CA PHE A 256 93.23 46.61 -26.89
C PHE A 256 92.20 47.75 -26.82
N GLU A 257 92.64 49.00 -26.75
CA GLU A 257 91.73 50.16 -26.83
C GLU A 257 91.02 50.24 -28.20
N GLU A 258 91.75 50.04 -29.30
CA GLU A 258 91.16 50.05 -30.65
C GLU A 258 90.18 48.90 -30.86
N ALA A 259 90.59 47.68 -30.49
CA ALA A 259 89.75 46.49 -30.60
C ALA A 259 88.55 46.55 -29.64
N GLY A 260 88.69 47.19 -28.48
CA GLY A 260 87.61 47.34 -27.52
C GLY A 260 86.53 48.32 -27.97
N ARG A 261 86.90 49.42 -28.64
CA ARG A 261 85.90 50.30 -29.28
C ARG A 261 85.09 49.54 -30.33
N LEU A 262 85.76 48.69 -31.10
CA LEU A 262 85.10 47.81 -32.07
C LEU A 262 84.21 46.77 -31.36
N ALA A 263 84.69 46.12 -30.30
CA ALA A 263 83.94 45.17 -29.50
C ALA A 263 82.67 45.77 -28.88
N VAL A 264 82.75 47.00 -28.34
CA VAL A 264 81.60 47.75 -27.83
C VAL A 264 80.61 48.05 -28.96
N SER A 265 81.10 48.50 -30.13
CA SER A 265 80.23 48.85 -31.27
C SER A 265 79.47 47.65 -31.86
N VAL A 266 80.11 46.47 -31.90
CA VAL A 266 79.53 45.22 -32.39
C VAL A 266 78.78 44.47 -31.28
N ASN A 267 78.94 44.92 -30.02
CA ASN A 267 78.47 44.25 -28.82
C ASN A 267 78.98 42.81 -28.70
N ASP A 268 80.26 42.58 -29.03
CA ASP A 268 80.89 41.26 -28.99
C ASP A 268 82.18 41.26 -28.15
N PRO A 269 82.12 40.81 -26.89
CA PRO A 269 83.28 40.76 -26.00
C PRO A 269 84.32 39.71 -26.41
N ARG A 270 83.98 38.77 -27.30
CA ARG A 270 84.89 37.70 -27.74
C ARG A 270 86.09 38.27 -28.49
N ILE A 271 85.94 39.43 -29.14
CA ILE A 271 87.00 40.11 -29.87
C ILE A 271 88.15 40.47 -28.93
N LEU A 272 87.83 40.99 -27.74
CA LEU A 272 88.81 41.31 -26.71
C LEU A 272 89.48 40.05 -26.14
N LEU A 273 88.69 39.01 -25.90
CA LEU A 273 89.18 37.74 -25.33
C LEU A 273 90.11 37.01 -26.29
N LEU A 274 89.78 36.97 -27.59
CA LEU A 274 90.61 36.36 -28.63
C LEU A 274 91.90 37.15 -28.87
N LEU A 275 91.84 38.49 -28.83
CA LEU A 275 93.03 39.35 -28.96
C LEU A 275 94.06 39.01 -27.87
N VAL A 276 93.61 38.97 -26.61
CA VAL A 276 94.47 38.69 -25.46
C VAL A 276 94.93 37.23 -25.46
N ALA A 277 94.05 36.27 -25.77
CA ALA A 277 94.41 34.85 -25.82
C ALA A 277 95.45 34.54 -26.92
N ASN A 278 95.41 35.22 -28.08
CA ASN A 278 96.37 34.99 -29.16
C ASN A 278 97.74 35.65 -28.90
N ARG A 279 97.79 36.80 -28.22
CA ARG A 279 99.04 37.52 -27.93
C ARG A 279 99.77 36.97 -26.69
N CYS A 280 99.02 36.57 -25.65
CA CYS A 280 99.61 35.98 -24.44
C CYS A 280 100.09 34.53 -24.63
N LYS A 281 99.55 33.78 -25.60
CA LYS A 281 100.09 32.45 -25.96
C LYS A 281 101.50 32.48 -26.54
N VAL A 282 101.94 33.61 -27.11
CA VAL A 282 103.24 33.75 -27.80
C VAL A 282 104.38 34.09 -26.83
N THR A 283 104.06 34.44 -25.58
CA THR A 283 105.03 34.88 -24.56
C THR A 283 105.35 33.82 -23.49
N GLU A 284 104.69 32.66 -23.52
CA GLU A 284 105.01 31.49 -22.67
C GLU A 284 105.58 30.34 -23.54
N VAL A 285 106.84 30.47 -23.98
CA VAL A 285 107.75 29.36 -24.34
C VAL A 285 109.10 29.64 -23.70
#